data_AF-A0A6M0RTI7-F1
#
_entry.id   AF-A0A6M0RTI7-F1
#
_cell.length_a   1.000
_cell.length_b   1.000
_cell.length_c   1.000
_cell.angle_alpha   90.00
_cell.angle_beta   90.00
_cell.angle_gamma   90.00
#
_symmetry.space_group_name_H-M   'P 1'
#
loop_
_entity.id
_entity.type
_entity.pdbx_description
1 polymer ?
#
loop_
_entity_poly.entity_id
_entity_poly.type
_entity_poly.pdbx_seq_one_letter_code
_entity_poly.pdbx_strand_id
1 'polypeptide(L)'
;MVNHPSILTNWDLVFEDNFDGSELNQDNWNTTYYYGSRTNTFNDEAQYYVDEALTVANGTLSISANKLDQPLEAFEGVDQYLLAQQGKDLFFDYTSGMISGHDKIAFTYGYMEIKASLPVGQGLWPAFWMLPSTGEWPPEIDIMEFLGHQTDTVYGTLHYQDPDAPNGNAMEGNSVSGIDFSEGEHTFAVKWTPERITWFVDGQKAFTITGNIPQQAMYLLANLAVCGSWPGDPDHTTLFPSSYDIDYIRVYQNKRGILHGGLGDDTLSRTRGDIYGGAGDDVLSLSKIGNLYGEDGNDILNGGERKNILDGGTGDDQLFGYKGHDELDGGTGNDHLDGGWGHDQLNGEDGEDYLFGDRGRDILNGGAGDDELDGGLGQDHLNGEDGEDYLFGDRGRDILNGGAGDDELDGGLGQDHLDGGAGSDLLEGNFGHDYLQGGLGNDQLFGDKGRDSLIGVDINASTRTALVGINEIDILTGGEGADIFYLGDTTSAFYDDGDNLSLGEYDYALISDFNYKQNDLIQLHGSLDDYLLEATAEDLEQGIGIYLKTARQNELIGIVENVTDLSLSNQFFKIADSVAV
;
A
#
# COMPACT_ATOMS: atom_id res chain seq x y z
N MET A 1 36.44 4.84 24.60
CA MET A 1 35.07 5.18 24.21
C MET A 1 35.09 5.29 22.69
N VAL A 2 34.83 4.17 22.01
CA VAL A 2 34.66 4.15 20.56
C VAL A 2 33.44 5.03 20.28
N ASN A 3 33.56 5.96 19.34
CA ASN A 3 32.44 6.80 18.90
C ASN A 3 31.48 5.92 18.11
N HIS A 4 30.71 5.08 18.81
CA HIS A 4 29.63 4.33 18.20
C HIS A 4 28.59 5.34 17.69
N PRO A 5 28.03 5.15 16.48
CA PRO A 5 26.95 5.98 15.96
C PRO A 5 25.69 6.00 16.84
N SER A 6 25.61 5.22 17.92
CA SER A 6 24.54 5.29 18.92
C SER A 6 24.41 6.66 19.64
N ILE A 7 25.30 7.62 19.35
CA ILE A 7 25.17 9.04 19.76
C ILE A 7 24.59 9.93 18.63
N LEU A 8 24.39 9.42 17.41
CA LEU A 8 23.69 10.13 16.34
C LEU A 8 22.19 10.11 16.64
N THR A 9 21.69 11.16 17.29
CA THR A 9 20.30 11.32 17.78
C THR A 9 19.17 11.18 16.74
N ASN A 10 19.47 10.79 15.50
CA ASN A 10 18.55 10.74 14.36
C ASN A 10 18.67 9.46 13.52
N TRP A 11 19.34 8.42 14.01
CA TRP A 11 19.49 7.15 13.30
C TRP A 11 18.87 6.03 14.11
N ASP A 12 18.03 5.24 13.46
CA ASP A 12 17.37 4.06 14.02
C ASP A 12 18.13 2.81 13.53
N LEU A 13 18.27 1.79 14.38
CA LEU A 13 18.76 0.47 13.97
C LEU A 13 17.65 -0.20 13.17
N VAL A 14 17.92 -0.59 11.93
CA VAL A 14 16.90 -1.07 10.98
C VAL A 14 17.19 -2.46 10.44
N PHE A 15 18.41 -2.95 10.65
CA PHE A 15 18.79 -4.34 10.43
C PHE A 15 19.94 -4.68 11.36
N GLU A 16 19.90 -5.88 11.94
CA GLU A 16 21.03 -6.47 12.64
C GLU A 16 21.08 -7.98 12.44
N ASP A 17 22.28 -8.51 12.31
CA ASP A 17 22.56 -9.91 12.51
C ASP A 17 23.77 -10.02 13.45
N ASN A 18 23.53 -10.56 14.64
CA ASN A 18 24.57 -10.81 15.65
C ASN A 18 25.07 -12.27 15.60
N PHE A 19 24.56 -13.09 14.66
CA PHE A 19 24.95 -14.50 14.49
C PHE A 19 24.87 -15.33 15.78
N ASP A 20 23.89 -15.02 16.65
CA ASP A 20 23.71 -15.65 17.97
C ASP A 20 23.16 -17.10 17.89
N GLY A 21 22.74 -17.55 16.71
CA GLY A 21 22.18 -18.87 16.45
C GLY A 21 23.21 -20.00 16.37
N SER A 22 22.76 -21.15 15.84
CA SER A 22 23.63 -22.29 15.49
C SER A 22 23.80 -22.50 13.99
N GLU A 23 23.10 -21.71 13.19
CA GLU A 23 23.08 -21.74 11.73
C GLU A 23 22.92 -20.32 11.20
N LEU A 24 23.24 -20.12 9.92
CA LEU A 24 23.06 -18.84 9.23
C LEU A 24 21.56 -18.59 9.05
N ASN A 25 21.11 -17.35 9.32
CA ASN A 25 19.73 -16.97 9.04
C ASN A 25 19.51 -16.89 7.52
N GLN A 26 18.77 -17.85 6.96
CA GLN A 26 18.50 -17.94 5.53
C GLN A 26 17.47 -16.91 5.05
N ASP A 27 16.73 -16.29 5.97
CA ASP A 27 15.84 -15.18 5.65
C ASP A 27 16.66 -13.92 5.33
N ASN A 28 17.81 -13.75 6.00
CA ASN A 28 18.69 -12.61 5.79
C ASN A 28 19.74 -12.84 4.68
N TRP A 29 20.20 -14.08 4.51
CA TRP A 29 21.42 -14.37 3.77
C TRP A 29 21.30 -15.59 2.84
N ASN A 30 21.62 -15.37 1.58
CA ASN A 30 22.02 -16.42 0.65
C ASN A 30 23.49 -16.79 0.87
N THR A 31 23.85 -18.06 0.61
CA THR A 31 25.22 -18.58 0.73
C THR A 31 25.96 -18.68 -0.61
N THR A 32 25.25 -18.41 -1.71
CA THR A 32 25.73 -18.49 -3.09
C THR A 32 25.42 -17.22 -3.86
N TYR A 33 26.35 -16.76 -4.67
CA TYR A 33 26.15 -15.63 -5.58
C TYR A 33 25.39 -16.08 -6.83
N TYR A 34 24.09 -15.80 -6.92
CA TYR A 34 23.29 -16.03 -8.12
C TYR A 34 23.07 -14.72 -8.88
N TYR A 35 23.95 -14.39 -9.83
CA TYR A 35 23.65 -13.35 -10.81
C TYR A 35 23.83 -13.87 -12.23
N GLY A 36 22.73 -14.02 -12.98
CA GLY A 36 22.73 -14.24 -14.42
C GLY A 36 23.71 -15.31 -14.92
N SER A 37 23.65 -16.51 -14.31
CA SER A 37 24.53 -17.66 -14.59
C SER A 37 26.02 -17.45 -14.25
N ARG A 38 26.37 -16.54 -13.33
CA ARG A 38 27.78 -16.27 -12.98
C ARG A 38 28.17 -16.89 -11.65
N THR A 39 28.94 -17.97 -11.68
CA THR A 39 29.61 -18.49 -10.48
C THR A 39 31.11 -18.28 -10.57
N ASN A 40 31.58 -17.40 -9.70
CA ASN A 40 32.66 -17.70 -8.78
C ASN A 40 34.12 -17.66 -9.27
N THR A 41 34.48 -16.75 -10.18
CA THR A 41 35.87 -16.25 -10.19
C THR A 41 35.89 -14.87 -10.88
N PHE A 42 35.62 -13.82 -10.12
CA PHE A 42 36.00 -12.49 -10.58
C PHE A 42 37.53 -12.37 -10.42
N ASN A 43 38.17 -11.42 -11.12
CA ASN A 43 39.53 -10.98 -10.80
C ASN A 43 40.64 -12.06 -10.65
N ASP A 44 40.59 -13.16 -11.42
CA ASP A 44 41.52 -14.31 -11.34
C ASP A 44 41.57 -15.04 -9.98
N GLU A 45 40.45 -15.04 -9.25
CA GLU A 45 40.22 -15.84 -8.05
C GLU A 45 40.24 -17.36 -8.32
N ALA A 46 40.44 -18.17 -7.27
CA ALA A 46 40.63 -19.63 -7.38
C ALA A 46 39.83 -20.48 -6.38
N GLN A 47 38.99 -19.86 -5.53
CA GLN A 47 38.13 -20.58 -4.58
C GLN A 47 36.81 -21.05 -5.18
N TYR A 48 36.29 -22.16 -4.64
CA TYR A 48 34.90 -22.57 -4.79
C TYR A 48 34.05 -22.15 -3.58
N TYR A 49 33.05 -21.26 -3.73
CA TYR A 49 32.16 -20.89 -2.63
C TYR A 49 31.18 -22.02 -2.31
N VAL A 50 31.13 -22.43 -1.03
CA VAL A 50 30.33 -23.55 -0.53
C VAL A 50 29.75 -23.25 0.84
N ASP A 51 28.59 -23.82 1.15
CA ASP A 51 27.91 -23.65 2.44
C ASP A 51 28.72 -24.22 3.60
N GLU A 52 29.47 -25.30 3.39
CA GLU A 52 30.30 -25.94 4.43
C GLU A 52 31.46 -25.07 4.91
N ALA A 53 31.78 -23.99 4.19
CA ALA A 53 32.76 -23.00 4.60
C ALA A 53 32.18 -21.93 5.55
N LEU A 54 30.86 -21.94 5.79
CA LEU A 54 30.16 -21.03 6.68
C LEU A 54 29.81 -21.75 7.98
N THR A 55 30.24 -21.19 9.12
CA THR A 55 29.88 -21.74 10.42
C THR A 55 29.44 -20.62 11.37
N VAL A 56 28.30 -20.82 12.03
CA VAL A 56 27.79 -19.90 13.05
C VAL A 56 27.97 -20.54 14.42
N ALA A 57 28.76 -19.91 15.29
CA ALA A 57 28.98 -20.40 16.64
C ALA A 57 29.36 -19.27 17.61
N ASN A 58 28.68 -19.24 18.75
CA ASN A 58 28.95 -18.30 19.85
C ASN A 58 28.85 -16.81 19.48
N GLY A 59 27.88 -16.42 18.65
CA GLY A 59 27.72 -15.01 18.22
C GLY A 59 28.76 -14.60 17.17
N THR A 60 29.15 -15.52 16.29
CA THR A 60 30.16 -15.25 15.26
C THR A 60 29.85 -16.11 14.04
N LEU A 61 29.85 -15.47 12.87
CA LEU A 61 29.92 -16.15 11.58
C LEU A 61 31.39 -16.26 11.16
N SER A 62 31.90 -17.47 11.05
CA SER A 62 33.21 -17.76 10.49
C SER A 62 33.10 -18.18 9.03
N ILE A 63 33.65 -17.37 8.12
CA ILE A 63 33.82 -17.70 6.70
C ILE A 63 35.22 -18.28 6.51
N SER A 64 35.31 -19.58 6.23
CA SER A 64 36.57 -20.32 6.22
C SER A 64 37.09 -20.63 4.81
N ALA A 65 38.28 -20.13 4.48
CA ALA A 65 39.03 -20.57 3.32
C ALA A 65 39.80 -21.86 3.63
N ASN A 66 39.69 -22.85 2.75
CA ASN A 66 40.31 -24.16 2.88
C ASN A 66 41.10 -24.50 1.62
N LYS A 67 42.24 -25.17 1.79
CA LYS A 67 42.97 -25.81 0.69
C LYS A 67 42.59 -27.28 0.64
N LEU A 68 42.24 -27.76 -0.54
CA LEU A 68 41.81 -29.14 -0.73
C LEU A 68 43.00 -30.06 -1.03
N ASP A 69 42.93 -31.29 -0.54
CA ASP A 69 43.90 -32.33 -0.87
C ASP A 69 43.76 -32.81 -2.32
N GLN A 70 42.55 -32.71 -2.88
CA GLN A 70 42.22 -33.02 -4.27
C GLN A 70 41.32 -31.91 -4.83
N PRO A 71 41.52 -31.46 -6.07
CA PRO A 71 40.68 -30.42 -6.66
C PRO A 71 39.21 -30.82 -6.68
N LEU A 72 38.33 -29.88 -6.36
CA LEU A 72 36.89 -30.04 -6.40
C LEU A 72 36.36 -29.66 -7.77
N GLU A 73 35.63 -30.56 -8.42
CA GLU A 73 34.89 -30.23 -9.64
C GLU A 73 33.65 -29.40 -9.26
N ALA A 74 33.47 -28.26 -9.91
CA ALA A 74 32.26 -27.45 -9.81
C ALA A 74 31.01 -28.30 -10.08
N PHE A 75 30.08 -28.31 -9.12
CA PHE A 75 28.80 -28.99 -9.22
C PHE A 75 27.65 -27.99 -9.39
N GLU A 76 26.41 -28.44 -9.16
CA GLU A 76 25.15 -27.73 -9.40
C GLU A 76 25.20 -26.23 -9.02
N GLY A 77 24.66 -25.36 -9.87
CA GLY A 77 24.69 -23.89 -9.70
C GLY A 77 25.75 -23.16 -10.54
N VAL A 78 26.73 -23.88 -11.12
CA VAL A 78 27.81 -23.29 -11.93
C VAL A 78 27.49 -23.28 -13.42
N ASP A 79 27.59 -22.10 -14.08
CA ASP A 79 27.50 -22.02 -15.54
C ASP A 79 28.80 -22.49 -16.19
N GLN A 80 28.82 -23.77 -16.52
CA GLN A 80 29.92 -24.42 -17.21
C GLN A 80 30.19 -23.82 -18.59
N TYR A 81 29.19 -23.23 -19.25
CA TYR A 81 29.35 -22.60 -20.56
C TYR A 81 30.07 -21.24 -20.44
N LEU A 82 29.74 -20.45 -19.42
CA LEU A 82 30.43 -19.18 -19.14
C LEU A 82 31.89 -19.40 -18.73
N LEU A 83 32.16 -20.34 -17.82
CA LEU A 83 33.52 -20.68 -17.42
C LEU A 83 34.36 -21.14 -18.63
N ALA A 84 33.77 -21.94 -19.52
CA ALA A 84 34.42 -22.36 -20.76
C ALA A 84 34.72 -21.18 -21.70
N GLN A 85 33.83 -20.18 -21.82
CA GLN A 85 34.10 -18.96 -22.59
C GLN A 85 35.23 -18.11 -22.00
N GLN A 86 35.35 -18.09 -20.67
CA GLN A 86 36.42 -17.38 -19.95
C GLN A 86 37.73 -18.16 -19.89
N GLY A 87 37.75 -19.40 -20.38
CA GLY A 87 38.93 -20.28 -20.35
C GLY A 87 39.32 -20.74 -18.94
N LYS A 88 38.37 -20.77 -18.00
CA LYS A 88 38.59 -21.15 -16.61
C LYS A 88 38.32 -22.64 -16.37
N ASP A 89 39.05 -23.22 -15.43
CA ASP A 89 38.91 -24.64 -15.08
C ASP A 89 37.61 -24.87 -14.28
N LEU A 90 37.07 -26.08 -14.37
CA LEU A 90 35.96 -26.54 -13.52
C LEU A 90 36.49 -27.08 -12.19
N PHE A 91 37.80 -27.25 -12.04
CA PHE A 91 38.44 -27.78 -10.84
C PHE A 91 39.03 -26.66 -9.98
N PHE A 92 38.67 -26.67 -8.70
CA PHE A 92 39.08 -25.66 -7.73
C PHE A 92 39.96 -26.30 -6.65
N ASP A 93 41.12 -25.70 -6.37
CA ASP A 93 42.05 -26.15 -5.34
C ASP A 93 41.68 -25.66 -3.93
N TYR A 94 40.76 -24.70 -3.85
CA TYR A 94 40.34 -24.06 -2.62
C TYR A 94 38.82 -24.03 -2.51
N THR A 95 38.30 -24.11 -1.29
CA THR A 95 36.90 -23.73 -0.98
C THR A 95 36.88 -22.54 -0.04
N SER A 96 35.81 -21.76 -0.09
CA SER A 96 35.56 -20.66 0.83
C SER A 96 34.06 -20.40 0.96
N GLY A 97 33.65 -19.35 1.66
CA GLY A 97 32.25 -18.96 1.80
C GLY A 97 31.97 -17.52 1.38
N MET A 98 30.70 -17.26 1.10
CA MET A 98 30.12 -15.94 0.86
C MET A 98 28.72 -15.89 1.47
N ILE A 99 28.33 -14.72 1.97
CA ILE A 99 26.94 -14.40 2.28
C ILE A 99 26.49 -13.20 1.44
N SER A 100 25.21 -13.17 1.07
CA SER A 100 24.61 -12.11 0.25
C SER A 100 23.15 -11.86 0.62
N GLY A 101 22.77 -10.61 0.83
CA GLY A 101 21.37 -10.18 1.04
C GLY A 101 20.55 -10.01 -0.24
N HIS A 102 21.05 -10.43 -1.40
CA HIS A 102 20.33 -10.33 -2.69
C HIS A 102 18.93 -10.96 -2.61
N ASP A 103 17.92 -10.29 -3.17
CA ASP A 103 16.51 -10.74 -3.12
C ASP A 103 15.95 -11.00 -1.71
N LYS A 104 16.64 -10.54 -0.67
CA LYS A 104 16.23 -10.68 0.75
C LYS A 104 16.08 -9.32 1.40
N ILE A 105 17.14 -8.52 1.37
CA ILE A 105 17.12 -7.22 2.02
C ILE A 105 18.07 -6.25 1.33
N ALA A 106 17.55 -5.06 1.06
CA ALA A 106 18.32 -3.98 0.49
C ALA A 106 18.03 -2.65 1.19
N PHE A 107 18.98 -1.73 1.04
CA PHE A 107 18.93 -0.44 1.70
C PHE A 107 19.21 0.66 0.69
N THR A 108 18.48 1.77 0.81
CA THR A 108 18.86 3.02 0.15
C THR A 108 19.33 4.01 1.20
N TYR A 109 20.62 4.37 1.16
CA TYR A 109 21.32 5.19 2.16
C TYR A 109 21.46 4.50 3.52
N GLY A 110 22.37 4.97 4.37
CA GLY A 110 22.56 4.28 5.66
C GLY A 110 23.86 4.60 6.38
N TYR A 111 23.98 4.03 7.57
CA TYR A 111 25.25 3.70 8.18
C TYR A 111 25.33 2.18 8.28
N MET A 112 26.14 1.57 7.42
CA MET A 112 26.34 0.13 7.34
C MET A 112 27.66 -0.19 8.02
N GLU A 113 27.65 -1.08 9.00
CA GLU A 113 28.84 -1.49 9.75
C GLU A 113 28.94 -3.01 9.88
N ILE A 114 30.18 -3.49 9.84
CA ILE A 114 30.57 -4.86 10.17
C ILE A 114 31.65 -4.83 11.23
N LYS A 115 31.59 -5.74 12.19
CA LYS A 115 32.68 -5.98 13.15
C LYS A 115 33.25 -7.37 12.93
N ALA A 116 34.55 -7.46 12.70
CA ALA A 116 35.18 -8.72 12.32
C ALA A 116 36.68 -8.79 12.63
N SER A 117 37.20 -10.01 12.70
CA SER A 117 38.64 -10.35 12.69
C SER A 117 39.06 -10.86 11.32
N LEU A 118 40.19 -10.36 10.81
CA LEU A 118 40.65 -10.64 9.44
C LEU A 118 41.77 -11.70 9.40
N PRO A 119 41.77 -12.62 8.42
CA PRO A 119 42.79 -13.66 8.28
C PRO A 119 44.12 -13.12 7.73
N VAL A 120 45.24 -13.68 8.19
CA VAL A 120 46.58 -13.35 7.67
C VAL A 120 47.08 -14.42 6.68
N GLY A 121 47.68 -13.99 5.57
CA GLY A 121 48.31 -14.87 4.60
C GLY A 121 48.29 -14.32 3.18
N GLN A 122 49.35 -14.62 2.41
CA GLN A 122 49.38 -14.31 0.98
C GLN A 122 48.18 -14.94 0.27
N GLY A 123 47.56 -14.19 -0.64
CA GLY A 123 46.44 -14.67 -1.44
C GLY A 123 45.08 -14.76 -0.74
N LEU A 124 44.96 -14.38 0.54
CA LEU A 124 43.66 -14.25 1.22
C LEU A 124 43.09 -12.85 1.02
N TRP A 125 41.79 -12.76 0.71
CA TRP A 125 41.11 -11.50 0.38
C TRP A 125 39.69 -11.46 0.94
N PRO A 126 39.51 -11.15 2.24
CA PRO A 126 38.19 -10.89 2.79
C PRO A 126 37.65 -9.54 2.30
N ALA A 127 36.34 -9.48 2.09
CA ALA A 127 35.63 -8.27 1.68
C ALA A 127 34.26 -8.15 2.36
N PHE A 128 33.84 -6.91 2.58
CA PHE A 128 32.48 -6.52 2.94
C PHE A 128 32.06 -5.35 2.05
N TRP A 129 31.00 -5.54 1.27
CA TRP A 129 30.71 -4.70 0.11
C TRP A 129 29.22 -4.73 -0.23
N MET A 130 28.82 -3.92 -1.21
CA MET A 130 27.42 -3.74 -1.59
C MET A 130 27.24 -3.68 -3.11
N LEU A 131 26.15 -4.28 -3.58
CA LEU A 131 25.71 -4.24 -4.98
C LEU A 131 24.24 -3.81 -5.10
N PRO A 132 23.79 -3.32 -6.26
CA PRO A 132 22.40 -2.97 -6.51
C PRO A 132 21.47 -4.16 -6.35
N SER A 133 20.27 -3.97 -5.81
CA SER A 133 19.25 -5.04 -5.74
C SER A 133 18.87 -5.61 -7.11
N THR A 134 19.01 -4.83 -8.18
CA THR A 134 18.82 -5.29 -9.57
C THR A 134 19.94 -6.23 -10.06
N GLY A 135 21.03 -6.35 -9.29
CA GLY A 135 22.26 -7.07 -9.61
C GLY A 135 23.10 -6.46 -10.74
N GLU A 136 22.71 -5.30 -11.26
CA GLU A 136 23.51 -4.58 -12.25
C GLU A 136 24.86 -4.13 -11.68
N TRP A 137 25.89 -4.08 -12.53
CA TRP A 137 27.21 -3.58 -12.15
C TRP A 137 27.79 -2.72 -13.27
N PRO A 138 28.36 -1.53 -12.97
CA PRO A 138 28.33 -0.79 -11.69
C PRO A 138 26.95 -0.15 -11.40
N PRO A 139 26.67 0.39 -10.18
CA PRO A 139 27.63 0.75 -9.11
C PRO A 139 27.93 -0.34 -8.08
N GLU A 140 29.03 -0.19 -7.32
CA GLU A 140 29.44 -1.07 -6.20
C GLU A 140 30.08 -0.22 -5.09
N ILE A 141 29.82 -0.55 -3.82
CA ILE A 141 30.44 0.10 -2.67
C ILE A 141 31.21 -0.93 -1.85
N ASP A 142 32.53 -0.84 -1.86
CA ASP A 142 33.41 -1.64 -1.01
C ASP A 142 33.57 -0.95 0.33
N ILE A 143 32.93 -1.49 1.36
CA ILE A 143 33.01 -0.97 2.72
C ILE A 143 34.39 -1.31 3.31
N MET A 144 34.85 -2.53 3.06
CA MET A 144 36.17 -3.01 3.44
C MET A 144 36.64 -4.08 2.46
N GLU A 145 37.85 -3.90 1.94
CA GLU A 145 38.65 -4.96 1.36
C GLU A 145 40.01 -5.02 2.06
N PHE A 146 40.55 -6.23 2.18
CA PHE A 146 41.82 -6.45 2.85
C PHE A 146 42.66 -7.49 2.12
N LEU A 147 43.97 -7.26 2.04
CA LEU A 147 44.90 -8.19 1.41
C LEU A 147 45.70 -8.88 2.52
N GLY A 148 45.56 -10.20 2.70
CA GLY A 148 46.10 -10.91 3.86
C GLY A 148 47.63 -10.85 4.03
N HIS A 149 48.38 -10.42 3.02
CA HIS A 149 49.83 -10.17 3.13
C HIS A 149 50.20 -8.73 3.55
N GLN A 150 49.22 -7.82 3.62
CA GLN A 150 49.36 -6.42 4.01
C GLN A 150 48.48 -6.15 5.24
N THR A 151 48.81 -6.81 6.35
CA THR A 151 47.95 -6.80 7.53
C THR A 151 47.72 -5.42 8.14
N ASP A 152 48.57 -4.45 7.80
CA ASP A 152 48.48 -3.10 8.32
C ASP A 152 47.59 -2.16 7.48
N THR A 153 46.89 -2.66 6.45
CA THR A 153 46.18 -1.84 5.46
C THR A 153 44.83 -2.43 5.05
N VAL A 154 43.77 -1.60 5.05
CA VAL A 154 42.45 -1.90 4.45
C VAL A 154 42.09 -0.86 3.39
N TYR A 155 41.22 -1.24 2.45
CA TYR A 155 40.77 -0.41 1.34
C TYR A 155 39.25 -0.20 1.40
N GLY A 156 38.81 0.96 0.94
CA GLY A 156 37.40 1.23 0.68
C GLY A 156 37.26 1.95 -0.66
N THR A 157 36.24 1.56 -1.42
CA THR A 157 36.16 1.89 -2.84
C THR A 157 34.72 2.10 -3.29
N LEU A 158 34.52 2.93 -4.31
CA LEU A 158 33.26 3.11 -5.02
C LEU A 158 33.53 2.87 -6.50
N HIS A 159 32.81 1.91 -7.09
CA HIS A 159 32.77 1.70 -8.53
C HIS A 159 31.52 2.33 -9.12
N TYR A 160 31.65 2.96 -10.28
CA TYR A 160 30.55 3.66 -10.94
C TYR A 160 30.73 3.67 -12.46
N GLN A 161 29.62 3.89 -13.18
CA GLN A 161 29.66 4.06 -14.62
C GLN A 161 30.27 5.43 -14.97
N ASP A 162 31.24 5.43 -15.86
CA ASP A 162 31.87 6.63 -16.41
C ASP A 162 32.04 6.46 -17.92
N PRO A 163 31.20 7.14 -18.74
CA PRO A 163 31.26 7.04 -20.19
C PRO A 163 32.62 7.46 -20.79
N ASP A 164 33.41 8.24 -20.07
CA ASP A 164 34.73 8.69 -20.51
C ASP A 164 35.85 7.70 -20.13
N ALA A 165 35.56 6.67 -19.32
CA ALA A 165 36.51 5.63 -18.97
C ALA A 165 36.69 4.59 -20.11
N PRO A 166 37.88 3.96 -20.27
CA PRO A 166 38.18 3.08 -21.41
C PRO A 166 37.24 1.88 -21.59
N ASN A 167 36.61 1.40 -20.52
CA ASN A 167 35.65 0.30 -20.50
C ASN A 167 34.25 0.76 -20.03
N GLY A 168 34.00 2.08 -19.95
CA GLY A 168 32.74 2.64 -19.45
C GLY A 168 32.59 2.63 -17.93
N ASN A 169 33.59 2.16 -17.18
CA ASN A 169 33.54 2.00 -15.73
C ASN A 169 34.77 2.66 -15.07
N ALA A 170 34.56 3.29 -13.92
CA ALA A 170 35.62 3.91 -13.12
C ALA A 170 35.51 3.51 -11.65
N MET A 171 36.59 3.76 -10.91
CA MET A 171 36.68 3.52 -9.47
C MET A 171 37.33 4.72 -8.77
N GLU A 172 36.82 5.07 -7.60
CA GLU A 172 37.43 6.03 -6.67
C GLU A 172 37.51 5.39 -5.28
N GLY A 173 38.64 5.51 -4.59
CA GLY A 173 38.83 4.87 -3.29
C GLY A 173 40.09 5.33 -2.57
N ASN A 174 40.26 4.85 -1.34
CA ASN A 174 41.44 5.13 -0.53
C ASN A 174 41.70 3.97 0.45
N SER A 175 42.86 4.03 1.12
CA SER A 175 43.26 3.04 2.13
C SER A 175 43.44 3.67 3.50
N VAL A 176 43.29 2.85 4.54
CA VAL A 176 43.62 3.17 5.92
C VAL A 176 44.74 2.24 6.35
N SER A 177 45.83 2.79 6.90
CA SER A 177 46.98 1.99 7.33
C SER A 177 47.60 2.42 8.66
N GLY A 178 48.46 1.56 9.21
CA GLY A 178 49.26 1.82 10.41
C GLY A 178 48.79 1.12 11.68
N ILE A 179 47.86 0.18 11.56
CA ILE A 179 47.39 -0.73 12.62
C ILE A 179 47.31 -2.12 12.00
N ASP A 180 47.79 -3.16 12.70
CA ASP A 180 47.63 -4.54 12.23
C ASP A 180 46.17 -5.00 12.40
N PHE A 181 45.42 -5.07 11.31
CA PHE A 181 44.01 -5.45 11.29
C PHE A 181 43.77 -6.97 11.44
N SER A 182 44.84 -7.77 11.46
CA SER A 182 44.75 -9.20 11.82
C SER A 182 44.83 -9.44 13.34
N GLU A 183 45.21 -8.42 14.12
CA GLU A 183 45.29 -8.51 15.58
C GLU A 183 43.98 -8.05 16.26
N GLY A 184 43.04 -8.99 16.42
CA GLY A 184 41.78 -8.74 17.13
C GLY A 184 40.63 -8.35 16.19
N GLU A 185 39.60 -7.75 16.76
CA GLU A 185 38.40 -7.35 16.00
C GLU A 185 38.41 -5.85 15.72
N HIS A 186 37.99 -5.49 14.52
CA HIS A 186 37.85 -4.10 14.07
C HIS A 186 36.46 -3.86 13.51
N THR A 187 36.00 -2.61 13.56
CA THR A 187 34.75 -2.19 12.94
C THR A 187 35.02 -1.43 11.65
N PHE A 188 34.42 -1.87 10.55
CA PHE A 188 34.49 -1.21 9.24
C PHE A 188 33.09 -0.71 8.87
N ALA A 189 33.00 0.53 8.40
CA ALA A 189 31.68 1.10 8.12
C ALA A 189 31.69 2.17 7.04
N VAL A 190 30.54 2.34 6.39
CA VAL A 190 30.23 3.49 5.54
C VAL A 190 29.03 4.25 6.06
N LYS A 191 29.10 5.57 5.95
CA LYS A 191 27.92 6.45 5.98
C LYS A 191 27.59 6.87 4.56
N TRP A 192 26.53 6.31 3.99
CA TRP A 192 26.02 6.62 2.66
C TRP A 192 24.81 7.55 2.76
N THR A 193 24.88 8.69 2.08
CA THR A 193 23.78 9.64 1.90
C THR A 193 23.65 9.98 0.41
N PRO A 194 22.56 10.62 -0.05
CA PRO A 194 22.40 10.99 -1.46
C PRO A 194 23.59 11.79 -2.02
N GLU A 195 24.29 12.55 -1.16
CA GLU A 195 25.33 13.49 -1.57
C GLU A 195 26.77 12.98 -1.36
N ARG A 196 26.98 11.92 -0.56
CA ARG A 196 28.32 11.42 -0.24
C ARG A 196 28.33 10.04 0.38
N ILE A 197 29.46 9.35 0.28
CA ILE A 197 29.80 8.17 1.10
C ILE A 197 31.04 8.51 1.93
N THR A 198 31.03 8.17 3.22
CA THR A 198 32.15 8.38 4.14
C THR A 198 32.52 7.07 4.82
N TRP A 199 33.78 6.66 4.70
CA TRP A 199 34.31 5.44 5.31
C TRP A 199 34.82 5.70 6.72
N PHE A 200 34.69 4.69 7.56
CA PHE A 200 35.13 4.68 8.96
C PHE A 200 35.82 3.35 9.29
N VAL A 201 36.84 3.44 10.14
CA VAL A 201 37.51 2.29 10.76
C VAL A 201 37.56 2.56 12.27
N ASP A 202 37.05 1.63 13.07
CA ASP A 202 36.91 1.76 14.54
C ASP A 202 36.23 3.07 14.98
N GLY A 203 35.20 3.48 14.22
CA GLY A 203 34.46 4.72 14.42
C GLY A 203 35.23 6.00 14.08
N GLN A 204 36.48 5.91 13.61
CA GLN A 204 37.25 7.05 13.12
C GLN A 204 37.00 7.25 11.63
N LYS A 205 36.70 8.48 11.23
CA LYS A 205 36.53 8.84 9.82
C LYS A 205 37.84 8.60 9.07
N ALA A 206 37.79 7.82 7.99
CA ALA A 206 38.89 7.58 7.08
C ALA A 206 38.90 8.63 5.94
N PHE A 207 37.94 8.56 5.02
CA PHE A 207 37.83 9.46 3.87
C PHE A 207 36.37 9.61 3.41
N THR A 208 36.13 10.47 2.42
CA THR A 208 34.80 10.76 1.87
C THR A 208 34.87 10.91 0.36
N ILE A 209 33.93 10.29 -0.36
CA ILE A 209 33.66 10.48 -1.79
C ILE A 209 32.33 11.23 -1.94
N THR A 210 32.24 12.16 -2.89
CA THR A 210 31.05 13.00 -3.13
C THR A 210 30.52 12.98 -4.56
N GLY A 211 31.18 12.25 -5.47
CA GLY A 211 30.75 12.10 -6.87
C GLY A 211 30.16 10.71 -7.10
N ASN A 212 29.25 10.60 -8.08
CA ASN A 212 28.69 9.32 -8.57
C ASN A 212 28.09 8.43 -7.47
N ILE A 213 27.44 9.06 -6.49
CA ILE A 213 26.88 8.35 -5.34
C ILE A 213 25.63 7.58 -5.79
N PRO A 214 25.52 6.27 -5.53
CA PRO A 214 24.35 5.48 -5.90
C PRO A 214 23.07 6.04 -5.25
N GLN A 215 21.96 6.01 -6.01
CA GLN A 215 20.63 6.50 -5.59
C GLN A 215 19.57 5.38 -5.65
N GLN A 216 20.00 4.12 -5.64
CA GLN A 216 19.16 2.93 -5.77
C GLN A 216 19.42 1.99 -4.62
N ALA A 217 18.49 1.06 -4.36
CA ALA A 217 18.63 0.07 -3.31
C ALA A 217 19.85 -0.83 -3.56
N MET A 218 20.59 -1.11 -2.49
CA MET A 218 21.78 -1.96 -2.53
C MET A 218 21.77 -2.97 -1.38
N TYR A 219 22.11 -4.22 -1.66
CA TYR A 219 22.22 -5.30 -0.69
C TYR A 219 23.67 -5.49 -0.21
N LEU A 220 23.85 -6.13 0.94
CA LEU A 220 25.15 -6.38 1.56
C LEU A 220 25.73 -7.74 1.16
N LEU A 221 27.05 -7.81 1.03
CA LEU A 221 27.81 -9.04 0.80
C LEU A 221 29.01 -9.12 1.73
N ALA A 222 29.34 -10.33 2.18
CA ALA A 222 30.62 -10.62 2.83
C ALA A 222 31.20 -11.93 2.29
N ASN A 223 32.50 -11.95 1.98
CA ASN A 223 33.17 -13.15 1.48
C ASN A 223 34.64 -13.19 1.87
N LEU A 224 35.26 -14.36 1.70
CA LEU A 224 36.70 -14.55 1.77
C LEU A 224 37.20 -15.17 0.46
N ALA A 225 37.71 -14.35 -0.46
CA ALA A 225 38.31 -14.85 -1.69
C ALA A 225 39.72 -15.42 -1.46
N VAL A 226 40.15 -16.31 -2.35
CA VAL A 226 41.48 -16.91 -2.39
C VAL A 226 42.05 -16.77 -3.79
N CYS A 227 43.31 -16.33 -3.91
CA CYS A 227 43.91 -15.86 -5.16
C CYS A 227 43.26 -14.56 -5.68
N GLY A 228 43.82 -14.04 -6.76
CA GLY A 228 43.30 -12.89 -7.48
C GLY A 228 44.41 -11.96 -7.95
N SER A 229 44.12 -11.11 -8.93
CA SER A 229 45.08 -10.16 -9.49
C SER A 229 45.64 -9.18 -8.45
N TRP A 230 44.89 -8.94 -7.36
CA TRP A 230 45.26 -8.05 -6.25
C TRP A 230 45.97 -8.76 -5.09
N PRO A 231 45.39 -9.80 -4.46
CA PRO A 231 46.04 -10.49 -3.34
C PRO A 231 47.16 -11.45 -3.79
N GLY A 232 47.27 -11.76 -5.10
CA GLY A 232 48.19 -12.76 -5.64
C GLY A 232 47.84 -14.19 -5.21
N ASP A 233 48.68 -15.16 -5.55
CA ASP A 233 48.45 -16.56 -5.16
C ASP A 233 48.95 -16.87 -3.75
N PRO A 234 48.26 -17.74 -2.97
CA PRO A 234 48.80 -18.28 -1.74
C PRO A 234 50.18 -18.89 -1.92
N ASP A 235 51.06 -18.63 -0.95
CA ASP A 235 52.40 -19.20 -0.93
C ASP A 235 52.58 -20.15 0.27
N HIS A 236 53.80 -20.65 0.46
CA HIS A 236 54.13 -21.55 1.57
C HIS A 236 53.93 -20.97 2.98
N THR A 237 53.68 -19.66 3.11
CA THR A 237 53.41 -18.98 4.39
C THR A 237 51.91 -18.88 4.70
N THR A 238 51.05 -19.03 3.69
CA THR A 238 49.60 -19.04 3.86
C THR A 238 49.15 -20.32 4.57
N LEU A 239 48.46 -20.16 5.69
CA LEU A 239 47.93 -21.29 6.47
C LEU A 239 46.49 -21.57 6.05
N PHE A 240 46.14 -22.85 6.00
CA PHE A 240 44.77 -23.31 5.79
C PHE A 240 44.39 -24.35 6.87
N PRO A 241 43.15 -24.34 7.40
CA PRO A 241 42.12 -23.34 7.14
C PRO A 241 42.50 -21.94 7.67
N SER A 242 41.98 -20.90 7.03
CA SER A 242 42.03 -19.51 7.50
C SER A 242 40.61 -18.95 7.53
N SER A 243 40.26 -18.17 8.55
CA SER A 243 38.89 -17.69 8.76
C SER A 243 38.80 -16.16 8.77
N TYR A 244 37.73 -15.66 8.16
CA TYR A 244 37.21 -14.32 8.33
C TYR A 244 36.02 -14.40 9.29
N ASP A 245 36.22 -13.91 10.52
CA ASP A 245 35.30 -14.11 11.64
C ASP A 245 34.52 -12.82 11.90
N ILE A 246 33.20 -12.86 11.69
CA ILE A 246 32.29 -11.71 11.76
C ILE A 246 31.46 -11.81 13.04
N ASP A 247 31.60 -10.82 13.93
CA ASP A 247 30.84 -10.68 15.17
C ASP A 247 29.40 -10.22 14.89
N TYR A 248 29.26 -9.14 14.12
CA TYR A 248 27.93 -8.65 13.72
C TYR A 248 27.96 -7.86 12.41
N ILE A 249 26.79 -7.76 11.77
CA ILE A 249 26.47 -6.78 10.73
C ILE A 249 25.29 -5.93 11.20
N ARG A 250 25.38 -4.61 11.07
CA ARG A 250 24.29 -3.68 11.42
C ARG A 250 24.10 -2.60 10.38
N VAL A 251 22.84 -2.24 10.16
CA VAL A 251 22.45 -1.08 9.36
C VAL A 251 21.62 -0.14 10.20
N TYR A 252 22.01 1.12 10.19
CA TYR A 252 21.22 2.21 10.75
C TYR A 252 20.75 3.12 9.62
N GLN A 253 19.54 3.64 9.71
CA GLN A 253 19.04 4.65 8.78
C GLN A 253 18.43 5.84 9.50
N ASN A 254 18.51 7.01 8.88
CA ASN A 254 17.76 8.18 9.31
C ASN A 254 16.46 8.28 8.50
N LYS A 255 15.68 9.32 8.75
CA LYS A 255 14.38 9.58 8.10
C LYS A 255 14.37 9.58 6.57
N ARG A 256 15.52 9.72 5.91
CA ARG A 256 15.67 9.69 4.44
C ARG A 256 16.11 8.33 3.90
N GLY A 257 16.47 7.39 4.78
CA GLY A 257 16.84 6.05 4.37
C GLY A 257 15.59 5.20 4.18
N ILE A 258 15.65 4.31 3.19
CA ILE A 258 14.56 3.42 2.80
C ILE A 258 15.02 1.98 3.04
N LEU A 259 14.14 1.18 3.65
CA LEU A 259 14.31 -0.25 3.81
C LEU A 259 13.48 -0.95 2.73
N HIS A 260 14.10 -1.91 2.04
CA HIS A 260 13.45 -2.72 1.02
C HIS A 260 13.54 -4.18 1.47
N GLY A 261 12.41 -4.88 1.46
CA GLY A 261 12.38 -6.34 1.49
C GLY A 261 12.79 -6.93 0.15
N GLY A 262 12.53 -8.21 0.01
CA GLY A 262 13.04 -9.10 -1.01
C GLY A 262 11.94 -9.70 -1.87
N LEU A 263 12.15 -10.97 -2.25
CA LEU A 263 11.23 -11.74 -3.10
C LEU A 263 10.35 -12.73 -2.32
N GLY A 264 10.33 -12.68 -1.00
CA GLY A 264 9.42 -13.50 -0.20
C GLY A 264 9.09 -12.82 1.11
N ASP A 265 8.18 -13.44 1.84
CA ASP A 265 7.53 -12.89 3.05
C ASP A 265 8.53 -12.27 4.04
N ASP A 266 8.43 -10.96 4.20
CA ASP A 266 9.28 -10.14 5.03
C ASP A 266 8.55 -9.58 6.25
N THR A 267 9.28 -9.38 7.34
CA THR A 267 8.76 -8.66 8.51
C THR A 267 9.65 -7.48 8.82
N LEU A 268 9.22 -6.29 8.40
CA LEU A 268 10.02 -5.08 8.40
C LEU A 268 9.41 -4.04 9.34
N SER A 269 10.24 -3.47 10.21
CA SER A 269 9.78 -2.41 11.12
C SER A 269 10.77 -1.27 11.25
N ARG A 270 10.23 -0.04 11.33
CA ARG A 270 11.02 1.17 11.55
C ARG A 270 10.35 2.15 12.47
N THR A 271 11.19 2.97 13.11
CA THR A 271 10.69 4.15 13.79
C THR A 271 10.39 5.29 12.82
N ARG A 272 11.24 5.47 11.78
CA ARG A 272 11.06 6.50 10.75
C ARG A 272 11.62 6.08 9.38
N GLY A 273 11.12 6.70 8.32
CA GLY A 273 11.50 6.46 6.93
C GLY A 273 10.65 5.37 6.30
N ASP A 274 10.73 5.28 4.98
CA ASP A 274 9.81 4.45 4.19
C ASP A 274 10.26 2.98 4.20
N ILE A 275 9.29 2.09 4.05
CA ILE A 275 9.46 0.64 3.91
C ILE A 275 8.75 0.21 2.63
N TYR A 276 9.46 -0.56 1.82
CA TYR A 276 8.91 -1.27 0.66
C TYR A 276 9.01 -2.76 0.98
N GLY A 277 7.89 -3.48 0.92
CA GLY A 277 7.79 -4.91 1.15
C GLY A 277 8.52 -5.67 0.06
N GLY A 278 8.03 -5.56 -1.17
CA GLY A 278 8.63 -6.25 -2.31
C GLY A 278 7.68 -7.28 -2.85
N ALA A 279 8.16 -8.51 -3.06
CA ALA A 279 7.26 -9.60 -3.37
C ALA A 279 7.13 -10.54 -2.17
N GLY A 280 5.94 -11.10 -1.96
CA GLY A 280 5.64 -11.99 -0.85
C GLY A 280 4.61 -11.39 0.09
N ASP A 281 4.13 -12.20 1.04
CA ASP A 281 3.12 -11.74 2.00
C ASP A 281 3.84 -11.07 3.19
N ASP A 282 3.91 -9.74 3.19
CA ASP A 282 4.77 -8.96 4.06
C ASP A 282 4.05 -8.37 5.28
N VAL A 283 4.81 -8.14 6.35
CA VAL A 283 4.33 -7.43 7.54
C VAL A 283 5.18 -6.20 7.78
N LEU A 284 4.63 -5.03 7.46
CA LEU A 284 5.31 -3.74 7.50
C LEU A 284 4.80 -2.90 8.67
N SER A 285 5.71 -2.26 9.42
CA SER A 285 5.32 -1.52 10.62
C SER A 285 6.14 -0.25 10.87
N LEU A 286 5.42 0.86 11.04
CA LEU A 286 5.94 2.15 11.46
C LEU A 286 5.46 2.52 12.87
N SER A 287 6.33 3.20 13.63
CA SER A 287 5.93 3.78 14.93
C SER A 287 5.90 5.30 14.96
N LYS A 288 6.40 6.00 13.93
CA LYS A 288 6.34 7.47 13.88
C LYS A 288 6.08 8.07 12.50
N ILE A 289 7.08 8.17 11.62
CA ILE A 289 6.98 8.96 10.37
C ILE A 289 7.60 8.17 9.23
N GLY A 290 6.83 7.88 8.20
CA GLY A 290 7.26 7.24 6.97
C GLY A 290 6.02 6.79 6.19
N ASN A 291 6.25 6.16 5.06
CA ASN A 291 5.22 5.50 4.28
C ASN A 291 5.50 3.99 4.20
N LEU A 292 4.46 3.22 3.93
CA LEU A 292 4.53 1.77 3.75
C LEU A 292 4.00 1.44 2.35
N TYR A 293 4.71 0.56 1.66
CA TYR A 293 4.35 0.06 0.34
C TYR A 293 4.48 -1.47 0.40
N GLY A 294 3.39 -2.20 0.26
CA GLY A 294 3.36 -3.66 0.24
C GLY A 294 4.01 -4.21 -1.04
N GLU A 295 3.50 -3.72 -2.18
CA GLU A 295 3.87 -4.11 -3.54
C GLU A 295 3.16 -5.41 -3.99
N ASP A 296 3.84 -6.55 -4.14
CA ASP A 296 3.23 -7.79 -4.62
C ASP A 296 2.99 -8.78 -3.45
N GLY A 297 1.76 -9.14 -3.12
CA GLY A 297 1.44 -10.16 -2.12
C GLY A 297 0.31 -9.75 -1.19
N ASN A 298 -0.07 -10.62 -0.26
CA ASN A 298 -1.11 -10.29 0.72
C ASN A 298 -0.46 -9.72 2.00
N ASP A 299 -0.44 -8.39 2.10
CA ASP A 299 0.38 -7.65 3.04
C ASP A 299 -0.38 -7.14 4.27
N ILE A 300 0.38 -6.84 5.33
CA ILE A 300 -0.13 -6.20 6.55
C ILE A 300 0.68 -4.93 6.83
N LEU A 301 0.06 -3.77 6.61
CA LEU A 301 0.68 -2.45 6.75
C LEU A 301 0.19 -1.72 8.01
N ASN A 302 1.12 -1.31 8.88
CA ASN A 302 0.82 -0.63 10.15
C ASN A 302 1.45 0.78 10.20
N GLY A 303 0.67 1.85 9.96
CA GLY A 303 1.14 3.23 9.80
C GLY A 303 1.68 3.93 11.05
N GLY A 304 0.98 3.82 12.18
CA GLY A 304 1.45 4.27 13.50
C GLY A 304 0.76 5.52 14.05
N GLU A 305 1.51 6.57 14.44
CA GLU A 305 0.95 7.69 15.23
C GLU A 305 0.81 9.04 14.48
N ARG A 306 1.16 9.10 13.20
CA ARG A 306 1.18 10.36 12.44
C ARG A 306 0.75 10.05 11.01
N LYS A 307 0.31 11.09 10.29
CA LYS A 307 0.08 11.01 8.83
C LYS A 307 1.12 10.13 8.11
N ASN A 308 0.62 9.05 7.53
CA ASN A 308 1.29 8.09 6.68
C ASN A 308 0.60 8.03 5.30
N ILE A 309 1.31 7.45 4.35
CA ILE A 309 0.73 6.85 3.14
C ILE A 309 0.97 5.35 3.25
N LEU A 310 -0.09 4.56 3.11
CA LEU A 310 -0.08 3.10 3.06
C LEU A 310 -0.64 2.71 1.69
N ASP A 311 0.10 1.88 0.98
CA ASP A 311 -0.20 1.42 -0.38
C ASP A 311 -0.02 -0.11 -0.35
N GLY A 312 -1.11 -0.86 -0.44
CA GLY A 312 -1.12 -2.32 -0.39
C GLY A 312 -0.46 -2.89 -1.64
N GLY A 313 -1.03 -2.58 -2.79
CA GLY A 313 -0.48 -2.89 -4.10
C GLY A 313 -1.31 -3.97 -4.77
N THR A 314 -0.79 -5.19 -4.90
CA THR A 314 -1.54 -6.31 -5.46
C THR A 314 -1.64 -7.43 -4.45
N GLY A 315 -2.84 -7.96 -4.21
CA GLY A 315 -3.10 -9.03 -3.24
C GLY A 315 -4.26 -8.64 -2.33
N ASP A 316 -4.61 -9.52 -1.41
CA ASP A 316 -5.64 -9.20 -0.41
C ASP A 316 -4.94 -8.62 0.84
N ASP A 317 -4.95 -7.30 0.98
CA ASP A 317 -4.13 -6.54 1.92
C ASP A 317 -4.88 -6.09 3.18
N GLN A 318 -4.12 -5.81 4.24
CA GLN A 318 -4.63 -5.21 5.48
C GLN A 318 -3.87 -3.94 5.84
N LEU A 319 -4.54 -2.79 5.77
CA LEU A 319 -3.95 -1.47 5.99
C LEU A 319 -4.53 -0.83 7.25
N PHE A 320 -3.67 -0.49 8.21
CA PHE A 320 -4.05 0.14 9.48
C PHE A 320 -3.35 1.51 9.66
N GLY A 321 -4.10 2.60 9.50
CA GLY A 321 -3.63 3.99 9.68
C GLY A 321 -3.39 4.36 11.15
N TYR A 322 -4.22 3.84 12.05
CA TYR A 322 -4.23 4.06 13.50
C TYR A 322 -4.48 5.51 13.95
N LYS A 323 -3.49 6.41 13.86
CA LYS A 323 -3.67 7.82 14.20
C LYS A 323 -2.97 8.65 13.15
N GLY A 324 -3.62 9.69 12.66
CA GLY A 324 -3.00 10.52 11.66
C GLY A 324 -4.02 11.32 10.90
N HIS A 325 -3.67 11.62 9.66
CA HIS A 325 -4.57 12.07 8.60
C HIS A 325 -4.07 11.30 7.40
N ASP A 326 -4.34 10.00 7.45
CA ASP A 326 -3.68 8.96 6.68
C ASP A 326 -4.30 8.84 5.29
N GLU A 327 -3.55 8.24 4.39
CA GLU A 327 -3.96 7.94 3.02
C GLU A 327 -3.68 6.46 2.82
N LEU A 328 -4.72 5.67 2.65
CA LEU A 328 -4.70 4.22 2.51
C LEU A 328 -5.24 3.89 1.11
N ASP A 329 -4.49 3.09 0.37
CA ASP A 329 -4.80 2.63 -0.98
C ASP A 329 -4.63 1.10 -0.98
N GLY A 330 -5.72 0.36 -1.16
CA GLY A 330 -5.73 -1.11 -1.17
C GLY A 330 -5.04 -1.64 -2.41
N GLY A 331 -5.58 -1.27 -3.58
CA GLY A 331 -4.96 -1.49 -4.88
C GLY A 331 -5.73 -2.52 -5.68
N THR A 332 -5.24 -3.75 -5.77
CA THR A 332 -6.01 -4.82 -6.44
C THR A 332 -6.11 -6.03 -5.55
N GLY A 333 -7.30 -6.59 -5.40
CA GLY A 333 -7.57 -7.72 -4.51
C GLY A 333 -8.65 -7.34 -3.51
N ASN A 334 -8.97 -8.22 -2.57
CA ASN A 334 -10.02 -7.94 -1.59
C ASN A 334 -9.39 -7.42 -0.29
N ASP A 335 -9.43 -6.11 -0.10
CA ASP A 335 -8.64 -5.40 0.89
C ASP A 335 -9.42 -5.03 2.15
N HIS A 336 -8.69 -4.81 3.23
CA HIS A 336 -9.21 -4.35 4.52
C HIS A 336 -8.48 -3.09 4.98
N LEU A 337 -9.17 -1.95 4.96
CA LEU A 337 -8.62 -0.64 5.30
C LEU A 337 -9.27 -0.10 6.58
N ASP A 338 -8.45 0.25 7.57
CA ASP A 338 -8.86 0.94 8.81
C ASP A 338 -8.08 2.25 8.95
N GLY A 339 -8.75 3.38 8.75
CA GLY A 339 -8.17 4.72 8.87
C GLY A 339 -7.80 5.09 10.31
N GLY A 340 -8.60 4.62 11.28
CA GLY A 340 -8.43 4.93 12.69
C GLY A 340 -8.78 6.37 13.04
N TRP A 341 -7.91 7.04 13.79
CA TRP A 341 -8.17 8.41 14.23
C TRP A 341 -7.58 9.42 13.27
N GLY A 342 -8.42 10.26 12.69
CA GLY A 342 -7.88 11.23 11.77
C GLY A 342 -8.93 11.93 10.93
N HIS A 343 -8.52 12.20 9.71
CA HIS A 343 -9.31 12.77 8.62
C HIS A 343 -8.67 12.07 7.44
N ASP A 344 -9.10 10.85 7.26
CA ASP A 344 -8.38 9.83 6.53
C ASP A 344 -9.01 9.68 5.15
N GLN A 345 -8.20 9.25 4.19
CA GLN A 345 -8.66 8.92 2.84
C GLN A 345 -8.35 7.45 2.60
N LEU A 346 -9.38 6.68 2.29
CA LEU A 346 -9.32 5.25 2.02
C LEU A 346 -9.85 5.03 0.59
N ASN A 347 -9.09 4.34 -0.24
CA ASN A 347 -9.53 3.84 -1.55
C ASN A 347 -9.34 2.32 -1.57
N GLY A 348 -10.40 1.55 -1.86
CA GLY A 348 -10.33 0.10 -2.06
C GLY A 348 -9.71 -0.25 -3.41
N GLU A 349 -10.19 0.42 -4.47
CA GLU A 349 -9.81 0.24 -5.88
C GLU A 349 -10.45 -1.02 -6.52
N ASP A 350 -9.70 -2.00 -7.01
CA ASP A 350 -10.30 -3.20 -7.66
C ASP A 350 -10.47 -4.33 -6.63
N GLY A 351 -11.68 -4.71 -6.22
CA GLY A 351 -11.84 -5.68 -5.11
C GLY A 351 -13.26 -5.83 -4.58
N GLU A 352 -13.50 -6.85 -3.74
CA GLU A 352 -14.59 -6.75 -2.75
C GLU A 352 -13.95 -6.31 -1.43
N ASP A 353 -14.03 -5.02 -1.13
CA ASP A 353 -13.23 -4.35 -0.10
C ASP A 353 -14.03 -4.03 1.16
N TYR A 354 -13.32 -3.91 2.29
CA TYR A 354 -13.87 -3.40 3.54
C TYR A 354 -13.11 -2.15 3.98
N LEU A 355 -13.81 -1.02 4.06
CA LEU A 355 -13.25 0.28 4.44
C LEU A 355 -13.91 0.80 5.72
N PHE A 356 -13.09 1.12 6.73
CA PHE A 356 -13.55 1.69 7.99
C PHE A 356 -12.83 3.00 8.35
N GLY A 357 -13.58 4.09 8.44
CA GLY A 357 -13.06 5.42 8.77
C GLY A 357 -12.76 5.63 10.27
N ASP A 358 -13.44 4.91 11.18
CA ASP A 358 -13.45 5.07 12.65
C ASP A 358 -13.76 6.50 13.13
N ARG A 359 -12.78 7.41 13.14
CA ARG A 359 -12.98 8.77 13.66
C ARG A 359 -12.37 9.82 12.78
N GLY A 360 -13.25 10.62 12.20
CA GLY A 360 -13.14 12.06 12.20
C GLY A 360 -13.89 12.73 11.10
N ARG A 361 -13.34 12.75 9.90
CA ARG A 361 -14.03 13.25 8.70
C ARG A 361 -13.27 12.64 7.57
N ASP A 362 -13.81 11.54 7.13
CA ASP A 362 -13.11 10.57 6.33
C ASP A 362 -13.73 10.54 4.94
N ILE A 363 -12.92 10.15 3.96
CA ILE A 363 -13.35 9.94 2.58
C ILE A 363 -13.05 8.49 2.25
N LEU A 364 -14.09 7.72 1.97
CA LEU A 364 -14.01 6.31 1.62
C LEU A 364 -14.53 6.15 0.19
N ASN A 365 -13.73 5.52 -0.68
CA ASN A 365 -14.13 5.13 -2.02
C ASN A 365 -13.93 3.62 -2.16
N GLY A 366 -15.00 2.86 -2.43
CA GLY A 366 -14.96 1.42 -2.63
C GLY A 366 -14.18 1.09 -3.90
N GLY A 367 -14.76 1.42 -5.05
CA GLY A 367 -14.12 1.29 -6.34
C GLY A 367 -14.89 0.31 -7.21
N ALA A 368 -14.26 -0.78 -7.63
CA ALA A 368 -14.88 -1.78 -8.48
C ALA A 368 -15.04 -3.11 -7.73
N GLY A 369 -16.28 -3.53 -7.51
CA GLY A 369 -16.68 -4.77 -6.86
C GLY A 369 -17.66 -4.48 -5.73
N ASP A 370 -18.11 -5.52 -5.03
CA ASP A 370 -19.17 -5.38 -4.02
C ASP A 370 -18.52 -5.01 -2.67
N ASP A 371 -18.59 -3.74 -2.27
CA ASP A 371 -17.81 -3.17 -1.17
C ASP A 371 -18.63 -2.92 0.12
N GLU A 372 -17.96 -2.92 1.27
CA GLU A 372 -18.53 -2.53 2.57
C GLU A 372 -17.78 -1.31 3.14
N LEU A 373 -18.46 -0.17 3.26
CA LEU A 373 -17.91 1.10 3.73
C LEU A 373 -18.60 1.54 5.03
N ASP A 374 -17.83 1.79 6.08
CA ASP A 374 -18.32 2.35 7.36
C ASP A 374 -17.54 3.63 7.72
N GLY A 375 -18.24 4.77 7.72
CA GLY A 375 -17.67 6.08 8.02
C GLY A 375 -17.37 6.32 9.50
N GLY A 376 -18.07 5.63 10.41
CA GLY A 376 -17.89 5.76 11.85
C GLY A 376 -18.33 7.12 12.42
N LEU A 377 -17.44 7.79 13.17
CA LEU A 377 -17.74 9.03 13.86
C LEU A 377 -17.20 10.24 13.08
N GLY A 378 -18.07 11.04 12.47
CA GLY A 378 -17.55 12.11 11.65
C GLY A 378 -18.55 12.95 10.89
N GLN A 379 -18.13 13.43 9.72
CA GLN A 379 -18.99 14.02 8.71
C GLN A 379 -18.47 13.46 7.40
N ASP A 380 -18.77 12.21 7.16
CA ASP A 380 -17.99 11.35 6.29
C ASP A 380 -18.55 11.39 4.87
N HIS A 381 -17.70 11.04 3.91
CA HIS A 381 -18.06 10.95 2.50
C HIS A 381 -17.74 9.53 2.02
N LEU A 382 -18.77 8.77 1.68
CA LEU A 382 -18.68 7.39 1.24
C LEU A 382 -19.16 7.31 -0.21
N ASN A 383 -18.36 6.72 -1.09
CA ASN A 383 -18.74 6.39 -2.46
C ASN A 383 -18.52 4.89 -2.68
N GLY A 384 -19.57 4.13 -3.03
CA GLY A 384 -19.45 2.71 -3.39
C GLY A 384 -18.79 2.54 -4.76
N GLU A 385 -19.27 3.30 -5.75
CA GLU A 385 -18.82 3.30 -7.15
C GLU A 385 -19.45 2.17 -8.01
N ASP A 386 -18.72 1.17 -8.49
CA ASP A 386 -19.27 0.10 -9.33
C ASP A 386 -19.42 -1.18 -8.49
N GLY A 387 -20.63 -1.64 -8.14
CA GLY A 387 -20.79 -2.78 -7.23
C GLY A 387 -22.19 -2.91 -6.64
N GLU A 388 -22.53 -4.03 -6.00
CA GLU A 388 -23.63 -4.09 -5.03
C GLU A 388 -23.06 -3.72 -3.63
N ASP A 389 -23.13 -2.44 -3.26
CA ASP A 389 -22.38 -1.90 -2.12
C ASP A 389 -23.20 -1.74 -0.83
N TYR A 390 -22.51 -1.80 0.31
CA TYR A 390 -23.07 -1.53 1.65
C TYR A 390 -22.40 -0.31 2.29
N LEU A 391 -23.12 0.78 2.46
CA LEU A 391 -22.59 2.05 2.98
C LEU A 391 -23.26 2.42 4.32
N PHE A 392 -22.45 2.58 5.36
CA PHE A 392 -22.88 3.00 6.71
C PHE A 392 -22.26 4.36 7.09
N GLY A 393 -23.08 5.41 7.16
CA GLY A 393 -22.66 6.76 7.61
C GLY A 393 -22.49 6.87 9.12
N ASP A 394 -23.23 6.05 9.86
CA ASP A 394 -23.08 5.80 11.30
C ASP A 394 -23.34 7.05 12.18
N ARG A 395 -22.36 7.89 12.51
CA ARG A 395 -22.65 9.18 13.19
C ARG A 395 -21.96 10.36 12.52
N GLY A 396 -22.78 11.19 11.91
CA GLY A 396 -22.71 12.62 12.11
C GLY A 396 -23.47 13.43 11.10
N ARG A 397 -22.89 13.74 9.95
CA ARG A 397 -23.62 14.40 8.87
C ARG A 397 -22.94 14.01 7.58
N ASP A 398 -23.43 12.93 7.04
CA ASP A 398 -22.67 12.09 6.14
C ASP A 398 -23.25 12.19 4.73
N ILE A 399 -22.41 11.94 3.74
CA ILE A 399 -22.76 11.90 2.33
C ILE A 399 -22.43 10.49 1.85
N LEU A 400 -23.45 9.75 1.43
CA LEU A 400 -23.37 8.39 0.91
C LEU A 400 -23.84 8.40 -0.54
N ASN A 401 -23.05 7.79 -1.42
CA ASN A 401 -23.36 7.62 -2.83
C ASN A 401 -23.10 6.15 -3.18
N GLY A 402 -24.15 5.40 -3.49
CA GLY A 402 -24.06 3.98 -3.87
C GLY A 402 -23.28 3.84 -5.17
N GLY A 403 -23.85 4.34 -6.27
CA GLY A 403 -23.16 4.42 -7.54
C GLY A 403 -23.88 3.59 -8.59
N ALA A 404 -23.30 2.47 -9.00
CA ALA A 404 -23.88 1.58 -9.99
C ALA A 404 -23.94 0.15 -9.46
N GLY A 405 -25.16 -0.40 -9.37
CA GLY A 405 -25.47 -1.70 -8.82
C GLY A 405 -26.59 -1.54 -7.79
N ASP A 406 -27.06 -2.65 -7.21
CA ASP A 406 -28.19 -2.61 -6.26
C ASP A 406 -27.61 -2.37 -4.84
N ASP A 407 -27.68 -1.12 -4.34
CA ASP A 407 -26.93 -0.69 -3.16
C ASP A 407 -27.78 -0.62 -1.86
N GLU A 408 -27.15 -0.79 -0.71
CA GLU A 408 -27.75 -0.58 0.63
C GLU A 408 -27.04 0.55 1.39
N LEU A 409 -27.75 1.65 1.64
CA LEU A 409 -27.24 2.85 2.30
C LEU A 409 -27.96 3.10 3.63
N ASP A 410 -27.21 3.17 4.73
CA ASP A 410 -27.69 3.56 6.07
C ASP A 410 -27.01 4.87 6.53
N GLY A 411 -27.79 5.95 6.64
CA GLY A 411 -27.31 7.26 7.09
C GLY A 411 -27.00 7.36 8.59
N GLY A 412 -27.59 6.49 9.42
CA GLY A 412 -27.34 6.45 10.86
C GLY A 412 -27.92 7.64 11.64
N LEU A 413 -27.07 8.34 12.40
CA LEU A 413 -27.45 9.49 13.22
C LEU A 413 -26.92 10.78 12.62
N GLY A 414 -27.78 11.63 12.07
CA GLY A 414 -27.25 12.84 11.46
C GLY A 414 -28.25 13.73 10.76
N GLN A 415 -27.82 14.30 9.66
CA GLN A 415 -28.64 15.04 8.70
C GLN A 415 -28.08 14.68 7.33
N ASP A 416 -28.37 13.48 6.90
CA ASP A 416 -27.53 12.76 5.98
C ASP A 416 -28.04 12.95 4.54
N HIS A 417 -27.15 12.73 3.59
CA HIS A 417 -27.45 12.83 2.17
C HIS A 417 -27.11 11.49 1.53
N LEU A 418 -28.14 10.77 1.09
CA LEU A 418 -28.03 9.46 0.47
C LEU A 418 -28.48 9.59 -0.99
N ASP A 419 -27.65 9.09 -1.91
CA ASP A 419 -27.91 8.96 -3.35
C ASP A 419 -27.65 7.50 -3.72
N GLY A 420 -28.67 6.74 -4.10
CA GLY A 420 -28.52 5.32 -4.48
C GLY A 420 -27.76 5.18 -5.79
N GLY A 421 -28.15 5.98 -6.79
CA GLY A 421 -27.45 6.05 -8.06
C GLY A 421 -28.18 5.25 -9.13
N ALA A 422 -27.63 4.13 -9.58
CA ALA A 422 -28.22 3.31 -10.63
C ALA A 422 -28.34 1.87 -10.18
N GLY A 423 -29.55 1.38 -9.97
CA GLY A 423 -29.77 0.11 -9.29
C GLY A 423 -31.19 0.01 -8.77
N SER A 424 -31.50 -1.06 -8.06
CA SER A 424 -32.68 -1.10 -7.19
C SER A 424 -32.22 -0.98 -5.76
N ASP A 425 -32.20 0.26 -5.26
CA ASP A 425 -31.45 0.61 -4.05
C ASP A 425 -32.32 0.59 -2.80
N LEU A 426 -31.69 0.40 -1.64
CA LEU A 426 -32.29 0.50 -0.31
C LEU A 426 -31.62 1.62 0.47
N LEU A 427 -32.37 2.69 0.76
CA LEU A 427 -31.88 3.85 1.50
C LEU A 427 -32.61 4.00 2.84
N GLU A 428 -31.88 3.99 3.95
CA GLU A 428 -32.37 4.21 5.31
C GLU A 428 -31.74 5.49 5.90
N GLY A 429 -32.54 6.55 6.06
CA GLY A 429 -32.10 7.81 6.69
C GLY A 429 -31.98 7.75 8.21
N ASN A 430 -32.65 6.79 8.85
CA ASN A 430 -32.60 6.55 10.29
C ASN A 430 -33.00 7.78 11.15
N PHE A 431 -32.06 8.45 11.82
CA PHE A 431 -32.37 9.59 12.69
C PHE A 431 -31.77 10.86 12.13
N GLY A 432 -32.61 11.82 11.77
CA GLY A 432 -32.07 13.04 11.23
C GLY A 432 -33.09 13.92 10.54
N HIS A 433 -32.59 14.77 9.66
CA HIS A 433 -33.41 15.49 8.70
C HIS A 433 -32.73 15.24 7.38
N ASP A 434 -33.12 14.15 6.75
CA ASP A 434 -32.28 13.47 5.78
C ASP A 434 -32.78 13.77 4.36
N TYR A 435 -31.86 13.70 3.41
CA TYR A 435 -32.16 13.80 2.00
C TYR A 435 -31.83 12.46 1.36
N LEU A 436 -32.85 11.80 0.82
CA LEU A 436 -32.73 10.51 0.15
C LEU A 436 -33.14 10.68 -1.31
N GLN A 437 -32.25 10.25 -2.20
CA GLN A 437 -32.47 10.16 -3.64
C GLN A 437 -32.21 8.72 -4.08
N GLY A 438 -33.20 8.04 -4.65
CA GLY A 438 -33.06 6.66 -5.14
C GLY A 438 -32.14 6.63 -6.35
N GLY A 439 -32.59 7.18 -7.47
CA GLY A 439 -31.80 7.32 -8.66
C GLY A 439 -32.50 6.69 -9.87
N LEU A 440 -31.82 5.79 -10.57
CA LEU A 440 -32.36 5.02 -11.69
C LEU A 440 -32.68 3.60 -11.24
N GLY A 441 -33.94 3.19 -11.33
CA GLY A 441 -34.37 1.82 -11.02
C GLY A 441 -35.45 1.80 -9.94
N ASN A 442 -35.69 0.66 -9.29
CA ASN A 442 -36.83 0.55 -8.37
C ASN A 442 -36.35 0.64 -6.92
N ASP A 443 -36.48 1.81 -6.33
CA ASP A 443 -35.81 2.09 -5.07
C ASP A 443 -36.75 2.01 -3.87
N GLN A 444 -36.18 1.75 -2.69
CA GLN A 444 -36.87 1.77 -1.41
C GLN A 444 -36.22 2.80 -0.49
N LEU A 445 -36.96 3.87 -0.18
CA LEU A 445 -36.48 4.97 0.65
C LEU A 445 -37.25 5.02 1.97
N PHE A 446 -36.51 4.97 3.08
CA PHE A 446 -37.02 5.05 4.45
C PHE A 446 -36.43 6.28 5.16
N GLY A 447 -37.24 7.33 5.38
CA GLY A 447 -36.82 8.53 6.11
C GLY A 447 -36.74 8.33 7.63
N ASP A 448 -37.49 7.35 8.16
CA ASP A 448 -37.56 6.99 9.57
C ASP A 448 -37.88 8.12 10.55
N LYS A 449 -36.91 8.86 11.06
CA LYS A 449 -37.14 9.92 12.06
C LYS A 449 -36.49 11.22 11.63
N GLY A 450 -37.33 12.11 11.11
CA GLY A 450 -37.36 13.47 11.58
C GLY A 450 -38.05 14.42 10.63
N ARG A 451 -37.39 14.87 9.59
CA ARG A 451 -38.03 15.72 8.58
C ARG A 451 -37.26 15.51 7.30
N ASP A 452 -37.77 14.57 6.56
CA ASP A 452 -36.97 13.92 5.55
C ASP A 452 -37.48 14.33 4.17
N SER A 453 -36.57 14.34 3.20
CA SER A 453 -36.84 14.69 1.81
C SER A 453 -36.57 13.47 0.95
N LEU A 454 -37.63 12.87 0.43
CA LEU A 454 -37.56 11.61 -0.32
C LEU A 454 -37.86 11.86 -1.80
N ILE A 455 -36.94 11.44 -2.65
CA ILE A 455 -37.00 11.56 -4.10
C ILE A 455 -36.65 10.19 -4.68
N GLY A 456 -37.58 9.53 -5.38
CA GLY A 456 -37.24 8.23 -5.98
C GLY A 456 -36.31 8.37 -7.19
N VAL A 457 -36.52 9.38 -8.03
CA VAL A 457 -35.77 9.51 -9.30
C VAL A 457 -34.43 10.25 -9.18
N ASP A 458 -33.51 10.00 -10.12
CA ASP A 458 -32.28 10.78 -10.29
C ASP A 458 -32.60 12.24 -10.71
N ILE A 459 -32.16 13.19 -9.86
CA ILE A 459 -32.13 14.60 -10.19
C ILE A 459 -30.70 15.03 -10.45
N ASN A 460 -30.40 15.30 -11.72
CA ASN A 460 -29.12 15.90 -12.06
C ASN A 460 -28.94 17.24 -11.35
N ALA A 461 -28.02 17.32 -10.38
CA ALA A 461 -27.82 18.52 -9.55
C ALA A 461 -27.43 19.78 -10.36
N SER A 462 -26.83 19.60 -11.55
CA SER A 462 -26.36 20.69 -12.41
C SER A 462 -27.46 21.26 -13.33
N THR A 463 -28.31 20.40 -13.90
CA THR A 463 -29.41 20.82 -14.79
C THR A 463 -30.74 20.95 -14.06
N ARG A 464 -30.85 20.36 -12.87
CA ARG A 464 -32.08 20.20 -12.09
C ARG A 464 -33.21 19.65 -12.93
N THR A 465 -32.88 18.67 -13.75
CA THR A 465 -33.85 17.94 -14.56
C THR A 465 -33.81 16.51 -14.07
N ALA A 466 -34.97 15.97 -13.71
CA ALA A 466 -35.09 14.53 -13.54
C ALA A 466 -34.66 13.85 -14.86
N LEU A 467 -33.83 12.82 -14.76
CA LEU A 467 -33.71 11.87 -15.85
C LEU A 467 -35.03 11.11 -15.92
N VAL A 468 -35.49 10.82 -17.13
CA VAL A 468 -36.76 10.12 -17.30
C VAL A 468 -36.52 8.67 -16.91
N GLY A 469 -36.99 8.30 -15.73
CA GLY A 469 -37.21 6.91 -15.34
C GLY A 469 -37.92 6.16 -16.45
N ILE A 470 -37.45 4.97 -16.79
CA ILE A 470 -38.11 4.13 -17.80
C ILE A 470 -38.71 2.92 -17.14
N ASN A 471 -39.92 3.07 -16.62
CA ASN A 471 -40.66 2.03 -15.90
C ASN A 471 -40.06 1.72 -14.51
N GLU A 472 -39.97 2.75 -13.64
CA GLU A 472 -39.54 2.61 -12.25
C GLU A 472 -40.67 2.80 -11.24
N ILE A 473 -40.67 1.98 -10.20
CA ILE A 473 -41.60 2.07 -9.08
C ILE A 473 -40.80 2.20 -7.80
N ASP A 474 -40.79 3.42 -7.26
CA ASP A 474 -40.08 3.72 -6.02
C ASP A 474 -41.04 3.67 -4.84
N ILE A 475 -40.59 3.09 -3.73
CA ILE A 475 -41.35 3.03 -2.48
C ILE A 475 -40.77 4.08 -1.53
N LEU A 476 -41.60 5.07 -1.19
CA LEU A 476 -41.21 6.16 -0.31
C LEU A 476 -41.96 6.05 1.03
N THR A 477 -41.20 5.90 2.11
CA THR A 477 -41.71 5.76 3.49
C THR A 477 -41.09 6.86 4.35
N GLY A 478 -41.87 7.85 4.78
CA GLY A 478 -41.36 9.03 5.49
C GLY A 478 -41.06 8.80 6.98
N GLY A 479 -41.89 8.01 7.66
CA GLY A 479 -41.74 7.66 9.07
C GLY A 479 -42.33 8.68 10.05
N GLU A 480 -41.65 8.86 11.19
CA GLU A 480 -41.96 9.89 12.18
C GLU A 480 -41.34 11.23 11.79
N GLY A 481 -42.10 12.08 11.11
CA GLY A 481 -41.55 13.38 10.78
C GLY A 481 -42.53 14.31 10.11
N ALA A 482 -42.05 15.46 9.67
CA ALA A 482 -42.83 16.36 8.82
C ALA A 482 -42.26 16.29 7.40
N ASP A 483 -42.49 15.17 6.75
CA ASP A 483 -41.68 14.70 5.62
C ASP A 483 -42.17 15.28 4.28
N ILE A 484 -41.31 15.22 3.28
CA ILE A 484 -41.61 15.71 1.94
C ILE A 484 -41.30 14.64 0.91
N PHE A 485 -42.35 14.21 0.21
CA PHE A 485 -42.26 13.31 -0.93
C PHE A 485 -42.24 14.16 -2.21
N TYR A 486 -41.18 14.04 -3.02
CA TYR A 486 -41.04 14.84 -4.23
C TYR A 486 -41.48 14.05 -5.46
N LEU A 487 -42.57 14.48 -6.10
CA LEU A 487 -43.03 13.94 -7.40
C LEU A 487 -42.83 14.96 -8.54
N GLY A 488 -42.10 16.04 -8.26
CA GLY A 488 -41.80 17.08 -9.23
C GLY A 488 -41.09 18.28 -8.63
N ASP A 489 -40.47 19.06 -9.51
CA ASP A 489 -39.72 20.27 -9.17
C ASP A 489 -40.17 21.46 -10.03
N THR A 490 -39.33 22.50 -10.11
CA THR A 490 -39.64 23.69 -10.92
C THR A 490 -39.57 23.45 -12.43
N THR A 491 -39.02 22.32 -12.87
CA THR A 491 -38.74 22.01 -14.27
C THR A 491 -39.63 20.91 -14.84
N SER A 492 -39.92 19.85 -14.08
CA SER A 492 -40.72 18.71 -14.52
C SER A 492 -41.47 18.01 -13.38
N ALA A 493 -42.51 17.25 -13.74
CA ALA A 493 -42.98 16.14 -12.93
C ALA A 493 -42.03 14.95 -13.17
N PHE A 494 -41.72 14.17 -12.13
CA PHE A 494 -40.62 13.21 -12.16
C PHE A 494 -40.95 11.92 -12.92
N TYR A 495 -42.06 11.29 -12.59
CA TYR A 495 -42.57 10.07 -13.23
C TYR A 495 -43.42 10.36 -14.49
N ASP A 496 -43.12 11.42 -15.23
CA ASP A 496 -43.79 11.73 -16.50
C ASP A 496 -42.89 11.29 -17.66
N ASP A 497 -43.06 10.06 -18.12
CA ASP A 497 -42.31 9.48 -19.25
C ASP A 497 -42.69 10.09 -20.62
N GLY A 498 -43.73 10.93 -20.65
CA GLY A 498 -44.28 11.53 -21.85
C GLY A 498 -44.98 10.56 -22.80
N ASP A 499 -45.12 9.28 -22.44
CA ASP A 499 -45.88 8.29 -23.19
C ASP A 499 -47.38 8.47 -22.98
N ASN A 500 -47.97 9.27 -23.87
CA ASN A 500 -49.42 9.49 -23.90
C ASN A 500 -50.22 8.28 -24.46
N LEU A 501 -49.71 7.05 -24.33
CA LEU A 501 -50.31 5.78 -24.78
C LEU A 501 -50.50 4.75 -23.66
N SER A 502 -49.81 4.89 -22.53
CA SER A 502 -49.95 4.04 -21.33
C SER A 502 -50.65 4.80 -20.19
N LEU A 503 -50.93 4.15 -19.05
CA LEU A 503 -51.56 4.78 -17.87
C LEU A 503 -50.54 5.23 -16.80
N GLY A 504 -49.24 5.12 -17.08
CA GLY A 504 -48.19 5.25 -16.06
C GLY A 504 -48.19 4.08 -15.07
N GLU A 505 -48.68 2.91 -15.49
CA GLU A 505 -48.82 1.72 -14.62
C GLU A 505 -47.48 1.13 -14.17
N TYR A 506 -46.37 1.61 -14.73
CA TYR A 506 -45.03 1.10 -14.45
C TYR A 506 -44.06 2.19 -14.02
N ASP A 507 -44.51 3.45 -13.88
CA ASP A 507 -43.65 4.60 -13.61
C ASP A 507 -44.32 5.50 -12.56
N TYR A 508 -44.13 5.23 -11.27
CA TYR A 508 -44.76 6.00 -10.19
C TYR A 508 -44.09 5.81 -8.82
N ALA A 509 -44.16 6.83 -7.96
CA ALA A 509 -43.83 6.66 -6.55
C ALA A 509 -44.99 6.07 -5.73
N LEU A 510 -44.75 4.99 -4.98
CA LEU A 510 -45.62 4.48 -3.94
C LEU A 510 -45.29 5.12 -2.58
N ILE A 511 -46.14 6.00 -2.11
CA ILE A 511 -46.03 6.63 -0.79
C ILE A 511 -46.77 5.77 0.23
N SER A 512 -46.03 5.05 1.07
CA SER A 512 -46.54 3.93 1.89
C SER A 512 -47.17 4.36 3.23
N ASP A 513 -46.76 5.50 3.79
CA ASP A 513 -47.07 5.87 5.18
C ASP A 513 -47.47 7.34 5.41
N PHE A 514 -47.89 8.05 4.36
CA PHE A 514 -48.25 9.47 4.42
C PHE A 514 -49.17 9.84 5.60
N ASN A 515 -48.69 10.76 6.44
CA ASN A 515 -49.35 11.21 7.66
C ASN A 515 -49.47 12.74 7.76
N TYR A 516 -50.53 13.29 7.19
CA TYR A 516 -50.85 14.72 7.29
C TYR A 516 -50.96 15.29 8.72
N LYS A 517 -51.10 14.46 9.76
CA LYS A 517 -51.12 14.94 11.16
C LYS A 517 -49.73 15.23 11.69
N GLN A 518 -48.69 14.64 11.09
CA GLN A 518 -47.29 14.97 11.34
C GLN A 518 -46.78 16.09 10.40
N ASN A 519 -47.62 16.50 9.43
CA ASN A 519 -47.43 17.58 8.45
C ASN A 519 -46.62 17.18 7.22
N ASP A 520 -46.75 15.93 6.82
CA ASP A 520 -46.21 15.43 5.57
C ASP A 520 -46.80 16.19 4.38
N LEU A 521 -45.97 16.40 3.36
CA LEU A 521 -46.32 17.12 2.15
C LEU A 521 -45.84 16.36 0.91
N ILE A 522 -46.62 16.44 -0.15
CA ILE A 522 -46.23 15.98 -1.49
C ILE A 522 -45.88 17.21 -2.34
N GLN A 523 -44.67 17.26 -2.90
CA GLN A 523 -44.28 18.30 -3.84
C GLN A 523 -44.66 17.93 -5.27
N LEU A 524 -45.26 18.88 -5.97
CA LEU A 524 -45.64 18.75 -7.38
C LEU A 524 -45.07 19.88 -8.24
N HIS A 525 -44.92 19.62 -9.53
CA HIS A 525 -44.61 20.61 -10.56
C HIS A 525 -45.83 21.46 -10.95
N GLY A 526 -45.66 22.70 -11.37
CA GLY A 526 -46.72 23.47 -12.05
C GLY A 526 -47.81 24.03 -11.13
N SER A 527 -49.07 23.65 -11.34
CA SER A 527 -50.23 24.10 -10.56
C SER A 527 -51.04 22.92 -10.04
N LEU A 528 -51.69 23.05 -8.87
CA LEU A 528 -52.60 21.99 -8.38
C LEU A 528 -53.75 21.70 -9.36
N ASP A 529 -54.13 22.67 -10.20
CA ASP A 529 -55.13 22.49 -11.25
C ASP A 529 -54.67 21.53 -12.36
N ASP A 530 -53.38 21.25 -12.47
CA ASP A 530 -52.81 20.31 -13.44
C ASP A 530 -52.99 18.85 -13.03
N TYR A 531 -53.47 18.59 -11.80
CA TYR A 531 -53.59 17.23 -11.25
C TYR A 531 -55.03 16.84 -10.92
N LEU A 532 -55.28 15.54 -10.80
CA LEU A 532 -56.50 14.97 -10.25
C LEU A 532 -56.18 13.77 -9.35
N LEU A 533 -57.10 13.47 -8.43
CA LEU A 533 -57.00 12.34 -7.51
C LEU A 533 -58.10 11.33 -7.82
N GLU A 534 -57.73 10.08 -8.08
CA GLU A 534 -58.64 8.97 -8.38
C GLU A 534 -58.22 7.71 -7.62
N ALA A 535 -59.15 6.76 -7.44
CA ALA A 535 -58.76 5.45 -6.91
C ALA A 535 -57.93 4.72 -7.96
N THR A 536 -56.90 4.00 -7.52
CA THR A 536 -56.05 3.20 -8.41
C THR A 536 -56.83 2.04 -9.03
N ALA A 537 -56.32 1.50 -10.14
CA ALA A 537 -56.90 0.34 -10.81
C ALA A 537 -56.83 -0.92 -9.92
N GLU A 538 -57.66 -1.93 -10.20
CA GLU A 538 -57.73 -3.16 -9.37
C GLU A 538 -56.42 -3.98 -9.39
N ASP A 539 -55.58 -3.78 -10.39
CA ASP A 539 -54.31 -4.45 -10.64
C ASP A 539 -53.08 -3.66 -10.17
N LEU A 540 -53.27 -2.46 -9.62
CA LEU A 540 -52.24 -1.65 -8.97
C LEU A 540 -52.35 -1.73 -7.44
N GLU A 541 -51.33 -1.22 -6.76
CA GLU A 541 -51.38 -1.02 -5.32
C GLU A 541 -52.56 -0.13 -4.92
N GLN A 542 -53.21 -0.48 -3.81
CA GLN A 542 -54.52 0.07 -3.46
C GLN A 542 -54.36 1.39 -2.69
N GLY A 543 -54.73 2.50 -3.33
CA GLY A 543 -54.60 3.83 -2.72
C GLY A 543 -55.32 4.93 -3.50
N ILE A 544 -54.94 6.17 -3.20
CA ILE A 544 -55.33 7.35 -3.98
C ILE A 544 -54.20 7.65 -4.97
N GLY A 545 -54.47 7.44 -6.26
CA GLY A 545 -53.56 7.80 -7.35
C GLY A 545 -53.55 9.30 -7.60
N ILE A 546 -52.36 9.85 -7.81
CA ILE A 546 -52.10 11.24 -8.21
C ILE A 546 -51.81 11.22 -9.70
N TYR A 547 -52.71 11.81 -10.48
CA TYR A 547 -52.60 11.81 -11.93
C TYR A 547 -52.31 13.21 -12.48
N LEU A 548 -51.27 13.34 -13.31
CA LEU A 548 -50.97 14.54 -14.10
C LEU A 548 -51.89 14.60 -15.33
N LYS A 549 -52.60 15.71 -15.51
CA LYS A 549 -53.52 15.90 -16.65
C LYS A 549 -52.74 16.14 -17.93
N THR A 550 -52.88 15.24 -18.90
CA THR A 550 -52.36 15.43 -20.25
C THR A 550 -53.49 15.67 -21.26
N ALA A 551 -53.13 15.98 -22.50
CA ALA A 551 -54.11 16.22 -23.57
C ALA A 551 -54.84 14.94 -24.04
N ARG A 552 -54.35 13.75 -23.68
CA ARG A 552 -54.92 12.46 -24.13
C ARG A 552 -55.39 11.61 -22.96
N GLN A 553 -54.47 11.21 -22.10
CA GLN A 553 -54.66 10.24 -21.03
C GLN A 553 -53.83 10.68 -19.83
N ASN A 554 -54.46 10.79 -18.66
CA ASN A 554 -53.75 11.30 -17.49
C ASN A 554 -52.70 10.29 -17.05
N GLU A 555 -51.53 10.79 -16.67
CA GLU A 555 -50.36 10.00 -16.28
C GLU A 555 -50.36 9.77 -14.78
N LEU A 556 -50.23 8.52 -14.32
CA LEU A 556 -50.05 8.23 -12.91
C LEU A 556 -48.61 8.60 -12.52
N ILE A 557 -48.43 9.45 -11.51
CA ILE A 557 -47.09 9.84 -11.04
C ILE A 557 -46.84 9.47 -9.57
N GLY A 558 -47.86 8.93 -8.90
CA GLY A 558 -47.72 8.46 -7.53
C GLY A 558 -49.01 7.89 -6.96
N ILE A 559 -48.87 6.99 -6.00
CA ILE A 559 -49.95 6.37 -5.24
C ILE A 559 -49.74 6.70 -3.77
N VAL A 560 -50.78 7.19 -3.08
CA VAL A 560 -50.75 7.36 -1.62
C VAL A 560 -51.57 6.26 -0.98
N GLU A 561 -50.91 5.38 -0.24
CA GLU A 561 -51.56 4.28 0.47
C GLU A 561 -52.26 4.76 1.75
N ASN A 562 -53.24 3.97 2.21
CA ASN A 562 -53.82 4.08 3.56
C ASN A 562 -54.44 5.45 3.94
N VAL A 563 -54.67 6.34 2.97
CA VAL A 563 -55.32 7.64 3.14
C VAL A 563 -56.66 7.67 2.41
N THR A 564 -57.73 8.13 3.08
CA THR A 564 -59.08 8.23 2.47
C THR A 564 -59.56 9.65 2.20
N ASP A 565 -58.91 10.66 2.79
CA ASP A 565 -59.39 12.05 2.82
C ASP A 565 -58.42 13.01 2.09
N LEU A 566 -57.55 12.49 1.21
CA LEU A 566 -56.60 13.30 0.45
C LEU A 566 -57.33 14.26 -0.50
N SER A 567 -56.90 15.52 -0.55
CA SER A 567 -57.46 16.53 -1.46
C SER A 567 -56.40 17.50 -1.94
N LEU A 568 -56.52 17.97 -3.20
CA LEU A 568 -55.61 18.95 -3.80
C LEU A 568 -55.72 20.30 -3.09
N SER A 569 -54.96 20.47 -2.02
CA SER A 569 -54.91 21.66 -1.20
C SER A 569 -53.54 21.79 -0.54
N ASN A 570 -53.23 23.02 -0.10
CA ASN A 570 -51.96 23.33 0.57
C ASN A 570 -51.79 22.65 1.94
N GLN A 571 -52.77 21.86 2.40
CA GLN A 571 -52.63 21.02 3.57
C GLN A 571 -51.79 19.77 3.29
N PHE A 572 -51.87 19.23 2.07
CA PHE A 572 -51.24 17.95 1.69
C PHE A 572 -50.21 18.12 0.58
N PHE A 573 -50.36 19.16 -0.25
CA PHE A 573 -49.52 19.38 -1.41
C PHE A 573 -48.83 20.74 -1.34
N LYS A 574 -47.60 20.81 -1.82
CA LYS A 574 -46.94 22.07 -2.18
C LYS A 574 -46.56 22.05 -3.66
N ILE A 575 -46.62 23.20 -4.29
CA ILE A 575 -46.05 23.40 -5.63
C ILE A 575 -44.59 23.79 -5.47
N ALA A 576 -43.74 23.29 -6.34
CA ALA A 576 -42.35 23.73 -6.45
C ALA A 576 -42.30 25.24 -6.81
N ASP A 577 -42.02 26.09 -5.82
CA ASP A 577 -41.73 27.51 -6.04
C ASP A 577 -40.25 27.72 -6.38
N SER A 578 -39.90 28.83 -7.02
CA SER A 578 -38.51 29.13 -7.40
C SER A 578 -37.55 29.05 -6.20
N VAL A 579 -36.84 27.92 -6.12
CA VAL A 579 -35.66 27.53 -5.33
C VAL A 579 -35.50 28.21 -3.96
N ALA A 580 -35.73 27.44 -2.91
CA ALA A 580 -34.96 27.56 -1.68
C ALA A 580 -34.40 26.17 -1.31
N VAL A 581 -33.17 25.93 -1.74
CA VAL A 581 -32.18 25.11 -1.02
C VAL A 581 -30.92 25.95 -0.97
#